data_AF-A0AAV2RB83-F1
#
_entry.id   AF-A0AAV2RB83-F1
#
_cell.length_a   1.000
_cell.length_b   1.000
_cell.length_c   1.000
_cell.angle_alpha   90.00
_cell.angle_beta   90.00
_cell.angle_gamma   90.00
#
_symmetry.space_group_name_H-M   'P 1'
#
loop_
_entity.id
_entity.type
_entity.pdbx_description
1 polymer ?
#
loop_
_entity_poly.entity_id
_entity_poly.type
_entity_poly.pdbx_seq_one_letter_code
_entity_poly.pdbx_strand_id
1 'polypeptide(L)'
;FSNPIMNGGLFAMSRKFFWELGGYDLGIRIWGGEQYDLSFKIWQCHGEMFDAPCSRVGHIFRDAPPGRPSVKGDFLSVNYKRVAEVWMDEFKEAIYKRNKHVREVDAGDMSKELEIRKRLQCKPFKWFLENVAPDLVERYPPIEPPDFANGT
;
A
#
# COMPACT_ATOMS: atom_id res chain seq x y z
N PHE A 1 -1.46 19.93 -0.53
CA PHE A 1 -1.59 18.97 0.58
C PHE A 1 -1.07 17.65 0.07
N SER A 2 0.27 17.46 0.14
CA SER A 2 0.87 16.19 -0.30
C SER A 2 0.30 15.07 0.56
N ASN A 3 -0.11 13.98 -0.08
CA ASN A 3 -0.66 12.83 0.61
C ASN A 3 0.19 11.59 0.27
N PRO A 4 0.82 10.93 1.26
CA PRO A 4 1.60 9.73 1.00
C PRO A 4 0.75 8.55 0.52
N ILE A 5 -0.47 8.39 1.05
CA ILE A 5 -1.36 7.24 0.80
C ILE A 5 -2.80 7.73 0.62
N MET A 6 -3.40 7.49 -0.54
CA MET A 6 -4.82 7.76 -0.74
C MET A 6 -5.71 6.76 0.01
N ASN A 7 -6.94 7.17 0.30
CA ASN A 7 -7.95 6.26 0.87
C ASN A 7 -8.40 5.15 -0.12
N GLY A 8 -8.17 5.33 -1.42
CA GLY A 8 -8.43 4.33 -2.47
C GLY A 8 -9.66 4.61 -3.32
N GLY A 9 -10.86 4.66 -2.71
CA GLY A 9 -12.12 4.69 -3.48
C GLY A 9 -12.44 5.97 -4.24
N LEU A 10 -11.74 7.07 -3.99
CA LEU A 10 -12.01 8.39 -4.56
C LEU A 10 -10.70 9.06 -4.97
N PHE A 11 -10.45 9.16 -6.28
CA PHE A 11 -9.31 9.88 -6.83
C PHE A 11 -9.58 10.27 -8.29
N ALA A 12 -8.76 11.17 -8.83
CA ALA A 12 -8.73 11.50 -10.24
C ALA A 12 -7.29 11.39 -10.75
N MET A 13 -7.10 10.78 -11.92
CA MET A 13 -5.80 10.59 -12.54
C MET A 13 -5.94 10.63 -14.07
N SER A 14 -4.88 11.10 -14.74
CA SER A 14 -4.76 10.95 -16.20
C SER A 14 -4.84 9.47 -16.59
N ARG A 15 -5.77 9.13 -17.50
CA ARG A 15 -5.90 7.77 -18.04
C ARG A 15 -4.58 7.26 -18.62
N LYS A 16 -3.82 8.12 -19.29
CA LYS A 16 -2.52 7.76 -19.88
C LYS A 16 -1.53 7.38 -18.78
N PHE A 17 -1.39 8.22 -17.75
CA PHE A 17 -0.49 7.97 -16.63
C PHE A 17 -0.86 6.71 -15.86
N PHE A 18 -2.15 6.46 -15.64
CA PHE A 18 -2.64 5.22 -15.00
C PHE A 18 -2.13 3.97 -15.72
N TRP A 19 -2.18 3.95 -17.05
CA TRP A 19 -1.71 2.80 -17.84
C TRP A 19 -0.19 2.76 -18.00
N GLU A 20 0.51 3.89 -17.95
CA GLU A 20 1.98 3.93 -17.89
C GLU A 20 2.51 3.28 -16.61
N LEU A 21 1.81 3.48 -15.49
CA LEU A 21 2.04 2.80 -14.21
C LEU A 21 1.63 1.31 -14.21
N GLY A 22 1.02 0.83 -15.29
CA GLY A 22 0.55 -0.56 -15.42
C GLY A 22 -0.82 -0.84 -14.79
N GLY A 23 -1.53 0.19 -14.33
CA GLY A 23 -2.80 0.07 -13.61
C GLY A 23 -2.64 -0.59 -12.24
N TYR A 24 -3.75 -1.13 -11.71
CA TYR A 24 -3.71 -1.96 -10.51
C TYR A 24 -3.07 -3.33 -10.80
N ASP A 25 -2.38 -3.86 -9.79
CA ASP A 25 -1.97 -5.27 -9.79
C ASP A 25 -3.20 -6.18 -9.91
N LEU A 26 -3.27 -6.95 -11.00
CA LEU A 26 -4.38 -7.86 -11.28
C LEU A 26 -4.44 -9.07 -10.32
N GLY A 27 -3.39 -9.29 -9.54
CA GLY A 27 -3.36 -10.29 -8.47
C GLY A 27 -3.99 -9.82 -7.16
N ILE A 28 -4.30 -8.51 -7.01
CA ILE A 28 -5.04 -8.00 -5.86
C ILE A 28 -6.51 -8.42 -5.98
N ARG A 29 -7.03 -9.04 -4.92
CA ARG A 29 -8.37 -9.64 -4.91
C ARG A 29 -9.32 -8.85 -4.00
N ILE A 30 -10.50 -8.56 -4.53
CA ILE A 30 -11.68 -7.98 -3.86
C ILE A 30 -11.47 -6.62 -3.18
N TRP A 31 -10.73 -6.56 -2.08
CA TRP A 31 -10.43 -5.31 -1.36
C TRP A 31 -9.15 -5.42 -0.53
N GLY A 32 -8.53 -4.26 -0.32
CA GLY A 32 -7.35 -4.07 0.52
C GLY A 32 -6.06 -4.29 -0.26
N GLY A 33 -5.15 -3.31 -0.18
CA GLY A 33 -3.85 -3.35 -0.85
C GLY A 33 -3.78 -2.41 -2.04
N GLU A 34 -4.87 -2.25 -2.80
CA GLU A 34 -4.91 -1.46 -4.03
C GLU A 34 -4.56 0.01 -3.82
N GLN A 35 -4.94 0.57 -2.67
CA GLN A 35 -4.63 1.95 -2.31
C GLN A 35 -3.14 2.13 -2.04
N TYR A 36 -2.48 1.13 -1.46
CA TYR A 36 -1.04 1.15 -1.20
C TYR A 36 -0.25 0.92 -2.50
N ASP A 37 -0.64 -0.09 -3.30
CA ASP A 37 -0.04 -0.39 -4.61
C ASP A 37 0.05 0.86 -5.49
N LEU A 38 -1.09 1.51 -5.71
CA LEU A 38 -1.13 2.66 -6.60
C LEU A 38 -0.48 3.91 -5.98
N SER A 39 -0.58 4.12 -4.66
CA SER A 39 0.14 5.24 -3.99
C SER A 39 1.66 5.10 -4.13
N PHE A 40 2.18 3.89 -3.91
CA PHE A 40 3.60 3.60 -4.05
C PHE A 40 4.07 3.71 -5.50
N LYS A 41 3.28 3.21 -6.46
CA LYS A 41 3.53 3.42 -7.90
C LYS A 41 3.67 4.90 -8.23
N ILE A 42 2.70 5.73 -7.82
CA ILE A 42 2.73 7.17 -8.11
C ILE A 42 4.01 7.79 -7.57
N TRP A 43 4.27 7.65 -6.27
CA TRP A 43 5.39 8.34 -5.63
C TRP A 43 6.76 7.80 -6.04
N GLN A 44 6.95 6.48 -6.05
CA GLN A 44 8.24 5.88 -6.38
C GLN A 44 8.53 6.01 -7.88
N CYS A 45 7.52 6.06 -8.75
CA CYS A 45 7.68 6.12 -10.20
C CYS A 45 7.39 7.51 -10.77
N HIS A 46 7.91 8.55 -10.10
CA HIS A 46 8.04 9.94 -10.59
C HIS A 46 6.75 10.73 -10.74
N GLY A 47 5.65 10.28 -10.14
CA GLY A 47 4.43 11.05 -9.96
C GLY A 47 4.32 11.72 -8.59
N GLU A 48 3.21 12.41 -8.39
CA GLU A 48 2.88 13.07 -7.13
C GLU A 48 1.40 12.86 -6.81
N MET A 49 1.05 12.91 -5.52
CA MET A 49 -0.31 12.71 -5.05
C MET A 49 -0.70 13.80 -4.06
N PHE A 50 -1.90 14.35 -4.25
CA PHE A 50 -2.39 15.47 -3.46
C PHE A 50 -3.84 15.30 -3.09
N ASP A 51 -4.16 15.69 -1.86
CA ASP A 51 -5.54 16.00 -1.49
C ASP A 51 -5.88 17.42 -1.97
N ALA A 52 -7.04 17.58 -2.59
CA ALA A 52 -7.55 18.87 -3.07
C ALA A 52 -8.67 19.36 -2.13
N PRO A 53 -8.41 20.23 -1.13
CA PRO A 53 -9.40 20.57 -0.10
C PRO A 53 -10.68 21.23 -0.63
N CYS A 54 -10.57 21.88 -1.80
CA CYS A 54 -11.69 22.51 -2.49
C CYS A 54 -12.61 21.50 -3.20
N SER A 55 -12.16 20.26 -3.40
CA SER A 55 -12.97 19.16 -3.94
C SER A 55 -13.41 18.25 -2.80
N ARG A 56 -14.71 18.18 -2.54
CA ARG A 56 -15.26 17.46 -1.38
C ARG A 56 -16.33 16.48 -1.85
N VAL A 57 -16.20 15.22 -1.45
CA VAL A 57 -17.14 14.14 -1.76
C VAL A 57 -17.52 13.45 -0.46
N GLY A 58 -18.83 13.30 -0.21
CA GLY A 58 -19.33 12.52 0.93
C GLY A 58 -19.25 11.02 0.64
N HIS A 59 -18.70 10.25 1.57
CA HIS A 59 -18.66 8.80 1.52
C HIS A 59 -19.33 8.23 2.78
N ILE A 60 -20.32 7.35 2.61
CA ILE A 60 -21.01 6.70 3.73
C ILE A 60 -20.21 5.47 4.12
N PHE A 61 -19.56 5.51 5.28
CA PHE A 61 -18.93 4.33 5.87
C PHE A 61 -20.00 3.36 6.34
N ARG A 62 -19.75 2.07 6.12
CA ARG A 62 -20.68 1.00 6.51
C ARG A 62 -20.40 0.60 7.97
N ASP A 63 -21.46 0.30 8.70
CA ASP A 63 -21.35 -0.24 10.07
C ASP A 63 -20.79 -1.68 10.09
N ALA A 64 -21.04 -2.44 9.02
CA ALA A 64 -20.50 -3.78 8.83
C ALA A 64 -20.18 -4.03 7.34
N PRO A 65 -19.23 -4.94 7.03
CA PRO A 65 -19.04 -5.40 5.67
C PRO A 65 -20.37 -5.94 5.12
N PRO A 66 -20.75 -5.65 3.86
CA PRO A 66 -21.87 -6.36 3.24
C PRO A 66 -21.63 -7.87 3.36
N GLY A 67 -22.70 -8.66 3.48
CA GLY A 67 -22.62 -10.12 3.57
C GLY A 67 -21.55 -10.62 2.61
N ARG A 68 -20.46 -11.17 3.16
CA ARG A 68 -19.23 -11.44 2.39
C ARG A 68 -19.65 -12.25 1.17
N PRO A 69 -19.32 -11.84 -0.07
CA PRO A 69 -19.35 -12.80 -1.16
C PRO A 69 -18.55 -14.01 -0.66
N SER A 70 -19.04 -15.21 -0.96
CA SER A 70 -18.52 -16.50 -0.46
C SER A 70 -17.10 -16.80 -0.95
N VAL A 71 -16.17 -15.89 -0.69
CA VAL A 71 -14.77 -16.01 -1.05
C VAL A 71 -14.10 -16.69 0.11
N LYS A 72 -13.83 -17.98 -0.10
CA LYS A 72 -12.97 -18.76 0.78
C LYS A 72 -11.53 -18.27 0.62
N GLY A 73 -10.84 -18.09 1.73
CA GLY A 73 -9.40 -17.80 1.77
C GLY A 73 -9.04 -16.41 2.26
N ASP A 74 -7.81 -16.28 2.76
CA ASP A 74 -7.24 -15.02 3.26
C ASP A 74 -6.65 -14.19 2.11
N PHE A 75 -7.53 -13.54 1.34
CA PHE A 75 -7.09 -12.66 0.26
C PHE A 75 -6.42 -11.38 0.79
N LEU A 76 -6.72 -10.95 2.02
CA LEU A 76 -6.18 -9.70 2.56
C LEU A 76 -4.68 -9.84 2.85
N SER A 77 -4.28 -10.93 3.51
CA SER A 77 -2.85 -11.22 3.71
C SER A 77 -2.12 -11.41 2.39
N VAL A 78 -2.75 -12.07 1.40
CA VAL A 78 -2.17 -12.19 0.04
C VAL A 78 -1.96 -10.82 -0.58
N ASN A 79 -2.96 -9.94 -0.59
CA ASN A 79 -2.84 -8.62 -1.19
C ASN A 79 -1.74 -7.78 -0.50
N TYR A 80 -1.70 -7.78 0.84
CA TYR A 80 -0.65 -7.08 1.57
C TYR A 80 0.74 -7.66 1.34
N LYS A 81 0.87 -8.98 1.24
CA LYS A 81 2.15 -9.62 0.88
C LYS A 81 2.60 -9.17 -0.51
N ARG A 82 1.69 -9.14 -1.49
CA ARG A 82 2.00 -8.68 -2.86
C ARG A 82 2.53 -7.25 -2.89
N VAL A 83 1.85 -6.33 -2.22
CA VAL A 83 2.30 -4.94 -2.13
C VAL A 83 3.66 -4.84 -1.43
N ALA A 84 3.84 -5.56 -0.32
CA ALA A 84 5.07 -5.51 0.46
C ALA A 84 6.27 -6.05 -0.32
N GLU A 85 6.11 -7.19 -1.00
CA GLU A 85 7.16 -7.82 -1.81
C GLU A 85 7.58 -6.96 -3.00
N VAL A 86 6.64 -6.28 -3.65
CA VAL A 86 6.93 -5.47 -4.85
C VAL A 86 7.48 -4.09 -4.48
N TRP A 87 6.91 -3.43 -3.46
CA TRP A 87 7.10 -1.98 -3.28
C TRP A 87 7.83 -1.56 -2.01
N MET A 88 7.96 -2.43 -1.00
CA MET A 88 8.44 -2.04 0.33
C MET A 88 9.88 -2.44 0.64
N ASP A 89 10.59 -3.07 -0.30
CA ASP A 89 12.00 -3.46 -0.16
C ASP A 89 12.28 -4.19 1.17
N GLU A 90 13.30 -3.77 1.93
CA GLU A 90 13.63 -4.32 3.24
C GLU A 90 12.56 -4.03 4.33
N PHE A 91 11.70 -3.03 4.13
CA PHE A 91 10.71 -2.60 5.12
C PHE A 91 9.51 -3.54 5.22
N LYS A 92 9.34 -4.46 4.26
CA LYS A 92 8.37 -5.58 4.39
C LYS A 92 8.61 -6.43 5.63
N GLU A 93 9.86 -6.49 6.12
CA GLU A 93 10.20 -7.22 7.35
C GLU A 93 9.47 -6.66 8.58
N ALA A 94 9.15 -5.37 8.63
CA ALA A 94 8.36 -4.78 9.71
C ALA A 94 6.93 -5.34 9.74
N ILE A 95 6.32 -5.54 8.57
CA ILE A 95 5.01 -6.18 8.44
C ILE A 95 5.10 -7.62 8.91
N TYR A 96 6.10 -8.36 8.43
CA TYR A 96 6.25 -9.78 8.74
C TYR A 96 6.57 -10.07 10.21
N LYS A 97 7.27 -9.17 10.90
CA LYS A 97 7.51 -9.28 12.34
C LYS A 97 6.23 -9.11 13.13
N ARG A 98 5.36 -8.17 12.73
CA ARG A 98 4.06 -7.90 13.38
C ARG A 98 3.02 -8.97 13.07
N ASN A 99 3.01 -9.47 11.84
CA ASN A 99 2.09 -10.52 11.40
C ASN A 99 2.83 -11.58 10.57
N LYS A 100 3.24 -12.66 11.24
CA LYS A 100 3.95 -13.79 10.62
C LYS A 100 3.11 -14.51 9.56
N HIS A 101 1.78 -14.50 9.68
CA HIS A 101 0.90 -15.14 8.71
C HIS A 101 1.06 -14.53 7.31
N VAL A 102 1.21 -13.21 7.23
CA VAL A 102 1.45 -12.51 5.95
C VAL A 102 2.76 -12.95 5.29
N ARG A 103 3.76 -13.41 6.06
CA ARG A 103 4.98 -13.99 5.47
C ARG A 103 4.72 -15.37 4.86
N GLU A 104 3.83 -16.15 5.44
CA GLU A 104 3.64 -17.57 5.10
C GLU A 104 2.68 -17.79 3.93
N VAL A 105 1.75 -16.86 3.67
CA VAL A 105 0.80 -16.99 2.56
C VAL A 105 1.49 -17.00 1.20
N ASP A 106 0.95 -17.79 0.27
CA ASP A 106 1.38 -17.75 -1.14
C ASP A 106 0.81 -16.49 -1.81
N ALA A 107 1.71 -15.61 -2.28
CA ALA A 107 1.33 -14.37 -2.97
C ALA A 107 1.06 -14.58 -4.47
N GLY A 108 1.34 -15.77 -5.02
CA GLY A 108 1.30 -16.02 -6.45
C GLY A 108 2.37 -15.25 -7.24
N ASP A 109 2.23 -15.23 -8.57
CA ASP A 109 3.19 -14.57 -9.45
C ASP A 109 3.10 -13.04 -9.39
N MET A 110 4.26 -12.40 -9.22
CA MET A 110 4.43 -10.94 -9.16
C MET A 110 5.42 -10.44 -10.22
N SER A 111 5.83 -11.30 -11.16
CA SER A 111 6.86 -10.99 -12.16
C SER A 111 6.53 -9.72 -12.96
N LYS A 112 5.26 -9.55 -13.35
CA LYS A 112 4.79 -8.36 -14.07
C LYS A 112 4.98 -7.06 -13.27
N GLU A 113 4.63 -7.07 -11.99
CA GLU A 113 4.72 -5.88 -11.13
C GLU A 113 6.18 -5.52 -10.85
N LEU A 114 7.03 -6.52 -10.61
CA LEU A 114 8.48 -6.35 -10.48
C LEU A 114 9.11 -5.80 -11.78
N GLU A 115 8.66 -6.28 -12.94
CA GLU A 115 9.12 -5.78 -14.24
C GLU A 115 8.71 -4.32 -14.45
N ILE A 116 7.47 -3.94 -14.11
CA ILE A 116 7.01 -2.55 -14.17
C ILE A 116 7.91 -1.65 -13.32
N ARG A 117 8.15 -2.04 -12.07
CA ARG A 117 8.99 -1.27 -11.14
C ARG A 117 10.42 -1.08 -11.69
N LYS A 118 10.98 -2.14 -12.27
CA LYS A 118 12.31 -2.10 -12.91
C LYS A 118 12.33 -1.22 -14.15
N ARG A 119 11.36 -1.39 -15.05
CA ARG A 119 11.25 -0.67 -16.33
C ARG A 119 11.08 0.83 -16.12
N LEU A 120 10.28 1.23 -15.13
CA LEU A 120 10.02 2.64 -14.80
C LEU A 120 11.13 3.27 -13.94
N GLN A 121 12.15 2.49 -13.55
CA GLN A 121 13.27 2.92 -12.71
C GLN A 121 12.77 3.62 -11.45
N CYS A 122 11.80 2.99 -10.77
CA CYS A 122 11.19 3.59 -9.59
C CYS A 122 12.20 3.70 -8.45
N LYS A 123 12.04 4.74 -7.64
CA LYS A 123 12.86 5.03 -6.47
C LYS A 123 12.66 3.94 -5.40
N PRO A 124 13.66 3.67 -4.54
CA PRO A 124 13.52 2.71 -3.45
C PRO A 124 12.49 3.16 -2.41
N PHE A 125 11.92 2.23 -1.66
CA PHE A 125 10.95 2.53 -0.60
C PHE A 125 11.54 3.41 0.51
N LYS A 126 12.84 3.26 0.78
CA LYS A 126 13.57 4.16 1.68
C LYS A 126 13.41 5.63 1.28
N TRP A 127 13.52 5.94 -0.02
CA TRP A 127 13.31 7.30 -0.52
C TRP A 127 11.89 7.79 -0.24
N PHE A 128 10.88 6.93 -0.40
CA PHE A 128 9.49 7.27 -0.08
C PHE A 128 9.33 7.64 1.41
N LEU A 129 9.90 6.85 2.32
CA LEU A 129 9.85 7.15 3.75
C LEU A 129 10.58 8.45 4.09
N GLU A 130 11.72 8.72 3.47
CA GLU A 130 12.53 9.92 3.79
C GLU A 130 11.97 11.22 3.18
N ASN A 131 11.30 11.13 2.02
CA ASN A 131 10.95 12.32 1.22
C ASN A 131 9.44 12.55 1.10
N VAL A 132 8.63 11.50 1.23
CA VAL A 132 7.18 11.57 1.07
C VAL A 132 6.46 11.39 2.42
N ALA A 133 6.91 10.43 3.23
CA ALA A 133 6.27 10.06 4.51
C ALA A 133 7.24 10.09 5.72
N PRO A 134 8.01 11.17 5.95
CA PRO A 134 9.02 11.20 7.02
C PRO A 134 8.42 11.11 8.43
N ASP A 135 7.21 11.65 8.62
CA ASP A 135 6.45 11.63 9.86
C ASP A 135 5.86 10.25 10.20
N LEU A 136 5.73 9.36 9.20
CA LEU A 136 5.22 8.01 9.40
C LEU A 136 6.11 7.21 10.37
N VAL A 137 7.43 7.33 10.21
CA VAL A 137 8.40 6.59 11.04
C VAL A 137 8.45 7.14 12.46
N GLU A 138 8.18 8.43 12.65
CA GLU A 138 8.08 9.05 13.97
C GLU A 138 6.84 8.55 14.72
N ARG A 139 5.70 8.49 14.04
CA ARG A 139 4.42 8.11 14.65
C ARG A 139 4.21 6.59 14.77
N TYR A 140 4.70 5.83 13.79
CA TYR A 140 4.56 4.39 13.68
C TYR A 140 5.93 3.75 13.38
N PRO A 141 6.83 3.72 14.37
CA PRO A 141 8.18 3.23 14.14
C PRO A 141 8.16 1.74 13.74
N PRO A 142 8.99 1.32 12.77
CA PRO A 142 9.11 -0.08 12.37
C PRO A 142 9.47 -1.02 13.52
N ILE A 143 10.22 -0.51 14.50
CA ILE A 143 10.56 -1.17 15.77
C ILE A 143 10.01 -0.28 16.89
N GLU A 144 9.08 -0.82 17.66
CA GLU A 144 8.49 -0.06 18.78
C GLU A 144 9.53 0.15 19.89
N PRO A 145 9.59 1.36 20.48
CA PRO A 145 10.41 1.58 21.66
C PRO A 145 9.91 0.71 22.81
N PRO A 146 10.78 0.32 23.75
CA PRO A 146 10.35 -0.41 24.93
C PRO A 146 9.35 0.41 25.73
N ASP A 147 8.40 -0.29 26.37
CA ASP A 147 7.46 0.34 27.29
C ASP A 147 8.21 1.07 28.40
N PHE A 148 7.74 2.26 28.76
CA PHE A 148 8.29 3.02 29.89
C PHE A 148 8.11 2.26 31.21
N ALA A 149 6.99 1.55 31.36
CA ALA A 149 6.72 0.66 32.47
C ALA A 149 5.77 -0.46 32.01
N ASN A 150 6.03 -1.68 32.47
CA ASN A 150 5.12 -2.81 32.34
C ASN A 150 4.80 -3.38 33.74
N GLY A 151 3.65 -4.03 33.87
CA GLY A 151 3.20 -4.63 35.13
C GLY A 151 2.57 -5.99 34.88
N THR A 152 2.70 -6.88 35.85
CA THR A 152 2.05 -8.21 35.90
C THR A 152 0.85 -8.21 36.81
#